data_AF-A0A8J7Y0V0-F1
#
_entry.id   AF-A0A8J7Y0V0-F1
#
_cell.length_a   1.000
_cell.length_b   1.000
_cell.length_c   1.000
_cell.angle_alpha   90.00
_cell.angle_beta   90.00
_cell.angle_gamma   90.00
#
_symmetry.space_group_name_H-M   'P 1'
#
loop_
_entity.id
_entity.type
_entity.pdbx_description
1 polymer ?
#
loop_
_entity_poly.entity_id
_entity_poly.type
_entity_poly.pdbx_seq_one_letter_code
_entity_poly.pdbx_strand_id
1 'polypeptide(L)' 'MINRTGKTKYKDLSSIKISVSTLNARLLEFMNFGLVKHFAIRNAKQRKEWYEITEKGKIVLKILEQLTQLIEK' A
#
# COMPACT_ATOMS: atom_id res chain seq x y z
N MET A 1 0.13 10.78 -4.42
CA MET A 1 1.09 10.34 -5.47
C MET A 1 1.96 9.26 -4.87
N ILE A 2 1.87 8.03 -5.36
CA ILE A 2 2.79 6.95 -4.98
C ILE A 2 4.16 7.33 -5.55
N ASN A 3 5.17 7.39 -4.68
CA ASN A 3 6.53 7.71 -5.08
C ASN A 3 7.01 6.67 -6.11
N ARG A 4 7.65 7.10 -7.21
CA ARG A 4 8.11 6.23 -8.33
C ARG A 4 9.06 5.10 -7.90
N THR A 5 9.47 5.07 -6.65
CA THR A 5 10.34 4.06 -6.03
C THR A 5 9.61 2.84 -5.46
N GLY A 6 8.27 2.80 -5.49
CA GLY A 6 7.48 1.68 -4.96
C GLY A 6 7.46 1.60 -3.43
N LYS A 7 7.98 2.63 -2.74
CA LYS A 7 7.98 2.74 -1.27
C LYS A 7 7.11 3.93 -0.87
N THR A 8 6.18 3.70 0.05
CA THR A 8 5.24 4.71 0.56
C THR A 8 5.25 4.67 2.08
N LYS A 9 5.38 5.84 2.71
CA LYS A 9 5.29 5.96 4.17
C LYS A 9 3.82 6.11 4.57
N TYR A 10 3.51 5.75 5.81
CA TYR A 10 2.16 5.92 6.38
C TYR A 10 1.62 7.36 6.25
N LYS A 11 2.48 8.37 6.44
CA LYS A 11 2.11 9.80 6.27
C LYS A 11 1.76 10.18 4.84
N ASP A 12 2.22 9.41 3.86
CA ASP A 12 1.87 9.66 2.45
C ASP A 12 0.49 9.06 2.14
N LEU A 13 0.07 8.01 2.86
CA LEU A 13 -1.26 7.41 2.77
C LEU A 13 -2.35 8.25 3.44
N SER A 14 -2.02 9.09 4.43
CA SER A 14 -2.99 10.02 5.04
C SER A 14 -3.49 11.12 4.09
N SER A 15 -2.89 11.25 2.90
CA SER A 15 -3.42 12.12 1.84
C SER A 15 -4.66 11.55 1.13
N ILE A 16 -4.94 10.26 1.32
CA ILE A 16 -6.17 9.62 0.88
C ILE A 16 -7.27 10.04 1.85
N LYS A 17 -8.39 10.60 1.35
CA LYS A 17 -9.56 11.01 2.16
C LYS A 17 -10.31 9.82 2.77
N ILE A 18 -9.65 9.03 3.61
CA ILE A 18 -10.21 7.92 4.38
C ILE A 18 -9.79 8.06 5.84
N SER A 19 -10.62 7.54 6.75
CA SER A 19 -10.28 7.54 8.17
C SER A 19 -9.06 6.65 8.46
N VAL A 20 -8.35 6.94 9.55
CA VAL A 20 -7.22 6.12 10.00
C VAL A 20 -7.64 4.67 10.28
N SER A 21 -8.81 4.45 10.88
CA SER A 21 -9.32 3.10 11.13
C SER A 21 -9.62 2.35 9.84
N THR A 22 -10.22 3.03 8.85
CA THR A 22 -10.43 2.46 7.51
C THR A 22 -9.10 2.13 6.84
N LEU A 23 -8.12 3.03 6.87
CA LEU A 23 -6.80 2.78 6.28
C LEU A 23 -6.13 1.55 6.90
N ASN A 24 -6.15 1.43 8.24
CA ASN A 24 -5.58 0.29 8.95
C ASN A 24 -6.28 -1.02 8.59
N ALA A 25 -7.61 -1.02 8.51
CA ALA A 25 -8.38 -2.19 8.09
C ALA A 25 -8.00 -2.63 6.67
N ARG A 26 -7.89 -1.70 5.72
CA ARG A 26 -7.49 -2.00 4.33
C ARG A 26 -6.05 -2.49 4.23
N LEU A 27 -5.11 -1.90 4.98
CA LEU A 27 -3.74 -2.37 5.01
C LEU A 27 -3.65 -3.80 5.57
N LEU A 28 -4.43 -4.12 6.61
CA LEU A 28 -4.52 -5.46 7.15
C LEU A 28 -5.06 -6.47 6.12
N GLU A 29 -6.13 -6.11 5.40
CA GLU A 29 -6.66 -6.92 4.30
C GLU A 29 -5.58 -7.18 3.22
N PHE A 30 -4.87 -6.15 2.78
CA PHE A 30 -3.82 -6.28 1.76
C PHE A 30 -2.63 -7.11 2.23
N MET A 31 -2.28 -7.05 3.51
CA MET A 31 -1.28 -7.94 4.11
C MET A 31 -1.77 -9.39 4.15
N ASN A 32 -3.01 -9.63 4.56
CA ASN A 32 -3.62 -10.96 4.61
C ASN A 32 -3.71 -11.60 3.21
N PHE A 33 -3.98 -10.80 2.17
CA PHE A 33 -3.93 -11.26 0.79
C PHE A 33 -2.51 -11.45 0.24
N GLY A 34 -1.48 -11.03 0.97
CA GLY A 34 -0.08 -11.07 0.57
C GLY A 34 0.25 -10.08 -0.56
N LEU A 35 -0.51 -9.00 -0.70
CA LEU A 35 -0.30 -7.96 -1.73
C LEU A 35 0.66 -6.88 -1.25
N VAL A 36 0.70 -6.65 0.06
CA VAL A 36 1.56 -5.64 0.70
C VAL A 36 2.32 -6.28 1.85
N LYS A 37 3.57 -5.85 2.05
CA LYS A 37 4.40 -6.22 3.18
C LYS A 37 4.66 -5.02 4.08
N HIS A 38 4.55 -5.25 5.38
CA HIS A 38 4.83 -4.24 6.41
C HIS A 38 6.26 -4.35 6.91
N PHE A 39 6.89 -3.20 7.13
CA PHE A 39 8.20 -3.09 7.73
C PHE A 39 8.19 -2.03 8.83
N ALA A 40 8.81 -2.36 9.95
CA ALA A 40 8.98 -1.43 11.05
C ALA A 40 10.38 -1.56 11.65
N ILE A 41 11.02 -0.41 11.87
CA ILE A 41 12.20 -0.30 12.74
C ILE A 41 11.74 0.41 14.00
N ARG A 42 11.88 -0.26 15.14
CA ARG A 42 11.64 0.28 16.47
C ARG A 42 12.91 0.15 17.30
N ASN A 43 13.58 1.28 17.55
CA ASN A 43 14.68 1.36 18.50
C ASN A 43 14.60 2.67 19.30
N ALA A 44 15.42 2.81 20.34
CA ALA A 44 15.38 3.95 21.26
C ALA A 44 15.57 5.33 20.58
N LYS A 45 16.12 5.37 19.37
CA LYS A 45 16.41 6.61 18.63
C LYS A 45 15.50 6.85 17.42
N GLN A 46 14.83 5.83 16.90
CA GLN A 46 14.07 5.91 15.65
C GLN A 46 12.82 5.03 15.67
N ARG A 47 11.72 5.61 15.22
CA ARG A 47 10.50 4.90 14.82
C ARG A 47 10.26 5.15 13.34
N LYS A 48 10.45 4.12 12.52
CA LYS A 48 10.15 4.15 11.08
C LYS A 48 9.21 3.00 10.76
N GLU A 49 8.17 3.31 9.99
CA GLU A 49 7.16 2.37 9.55
C GLU A 49 6.83 2.65 8.09
N TRP A 50 6.88 1.61 7.26
CA TRP A 50 6.60 1.73 5.83
C TRP A 50 6.03 0.42 5.28
N TYR A 51 5.44 0.52 4.09
CA TYR A 51 4.80 -0.58 3.39
C TYR A 51 5.41 -0.69 2.00
N GLU A 52 5.60 -1.91 1.52
CA GLU A 52 6.08 -2.18 0.15
C GLU A 52 5.12 -3.18 -0.53
N ILE A 53 4.84 -2.96 -1.81
CA ILE A 53 4.02 -3.87 -2.61
C ILE A 53 4.83 -5.15 -2.90
N THR A 54 4.19 -6.32 -2.77
CA THR A 54 4.82 -7.61 -3.10
C THR A 54 4.78 -7.85 -4.61
N GLU A 55 5.52 -8.85 -5.10
CA GLU A 55 5.41 -9.29 -6.51
C GLU A 55 3.99 -9.72 -6.86
N LYS A 56 3.32 -10.45 -5.96
CA LYS A 56 1.89 -10.79 -6.10
C LYS A 56 1.03 -9.52 -6.20
N GLY A 57 1.29 -8.53 -5.35
CA GLY A 57 0.62 -7.23 -5.39
C GLY A 57 0.79 -6.51 -6.72
N LYS A 58 2.00 -6.50 -7.29
CA LYS A 58 2.28 -5.88 -8.60
C LYS A 58 1.50 -6.56 -9.73
N ILE A 59 1.41 -7.89 -9.72
CA ILE A 59 0.65 -8.66 -10.71
C ILE A 59 -0.85 -8.30 -10.62
N VAL A 60 -1.41 -8.28 -9.42
CA VAL A 60 -2.82 -7.91 -9.19
C VAL A 60 -3.10 -6.48 -9.64
N LEU A 61 -2.20 -5.53 -9.33
CA LEU A 61 -2.33 -4.15 -9.76
C LEU A 61 -2.37 -4.04 -11.29
N LYS A 62 -1.48 -4.74 -11.99
CA LYS A 62 -1.46 -4.77 -13.47
C LYS A 62 -2.77 -5.30 -14.05
N ILE A 63 -3.34 -6.35 -13.46
CA ILE A 63 -4.63 -6.90 -13.90
C ILE A 63 -5.76 -5.89 -13.69
N LEU A 64 -5.77 -5.19 -12.55
CA LEU A 64 -6.75 -4.14 -12.26
C LEU A 64 -6.64 -2.98 -13.27
N GLU A 65 -5.42 -2.53 -13.60
CA GLU A 65 -5.19 -1.49 -14.61
C GLU A 65 -5.74 -1.91 -15.99
N GLN A 66 -5.51 -3.17 -16.39
CA GLN A 66 -6.05 -3.71 -17.64
C GLN A 66 -7.58 -3.77 -17.63
N LEU A 67 -8.18 -4.17 -16.51
CA LEU A 67 -9.64 -4.21 -16.36
C LEU A 67 -10.25 -2.81 -16.46
N THR A 68 -9.66 -1.80 -15.82
CA THR A 68 -10.12 -0.40 -15.91
C THR A 68 -10.09 0.09 -17.35
N GLN A 69 -9.03 -0.19 -18.10
CA GLN A 69 -8.92 0.18 -19.51
C GLN A 69 -9.98 -0.49 -20.40
N LEU A 70 -10.46 -1.68 -20.03
CA LEU A 70 -11.51 -2.39 -20.75
C LEU A 70 -12.90 -1.80 -20.48
N ILE A 71 -13.13 -1.28 -19.28
CA ILE A 71 -14.43 -0.70 -18.87
C ILE A 71 -14.58 0.75 -19.35
N GLU A 72 -13.47 1.48 -19.50
CA GLU A 72 -13.47 2.87 -20.00
C GLU A 72 -13.56 2.97 -21.55
N LYS A 73 -13.67 1.84 -22.26
CA LYS A 73 -13.92 1.75 -23.71
C LYS A 73 -15.40 1.48 -24.01
#